data_AF-A0A1H8J5G5-F1
#
_entry.id   AF-A0A1H8J5G5-F1
#
_cell.length_a   1.000
_cell.length_b   1.000
_cell.length_c   1.000
_cell.angle_alpha   90.00
_cell.angle_beta   90.00
_cell.angle_gamma   90.00
#
_symmetry.space_group_name_H-M   'P 1'
#
loop_
_entity.id
_entity.type
_entity.pdbx_description
1 polymer ?
#
loop_
_entity_poly.entity_id
_entity_poly.type
_entity_poly.pdbx_seq_one_letter_code
_entity_poly.pdbx_strand_id
1 'polypeptide(L)'
;MPAGFWNNFQKKFLIKTVNDQGTNGGHIAMYWKTEKPGFFNSKEVIAFAVKNGWELKDSLDIQLDNLKTWRYNNVPIFPLSYTGFSIVPKIRDSEYENFPRWIHANLKIYEFTTGWLTYDPGTDNSFEINGFVVVNTEENEMSVYHLWGE
;
A
#
# COMPACT_ATOMS: atom_id res chain seq x y z
N MET A 1 16.87 -1.01 -1.51
CA MET A 1 15.60 -1.58 -1.02
C MET A 1 14.46 -0.91 -1.76
N PRO A 2 13.59 -1.67 -2.43
CA PRO A 2 12.40 -1.12 -3.07
C PRO A 2 11.57 -0.35 -2.02
N ALA A 3 11.01 0.80 -2.37
CA ALA A 3 10.28 1.69 -1.44
C ALA A 3 11.07 2.21 -0.21
N GLY A 4 12.37 1.94 -0.07
CA GLY A 4 13.12 2.30 1.14
C GLY A 4 13.23 3.80 1.43
N PHE A 5 13.00 4.66 0.43
CA PHE A 5 12.99 6.11 0.57
C PHE A 5 11.86 6.63 1.48
N TRP A 6 10.79 5.85 1.65
CA TRP A 6 9.68 6.20 2.55
C TRP A 6 10.10 6.23 4.03
N ASN A 7 11.14 5.49 4.43
CA ASN A 7 11.63 5.49 5.82
C ASN A 7 12.03 6.87 6.35
N ASN A 8 12.38 7.79 5.46
CA ASN A 8 12.77 9.16 5.82
C ASN A 8 11.61 10.15 5.64
N PHE A 9 10.52 9.75 4.98
CA PHE A 9 9.35 10.61 4.79
C PHE A 9 8.65 10.80 6.14
N GLN A 10 8.61 12.05 6.62
CA GLN A 10 7.88 12.44 7.82
C GLN A 10 8.11 11.49 9.02
N LYS A 11 9.36 11.03 9.20
CA LYS A 11 9.75 9.93 10.10
C LYS A 11 9.20 10.04 11.52
N LYS A 12 9.03 11.25 12.05
CA LYS A 12 8.45 11.47 13.39
C LYS A 12 7.01 11.01 13.55
N PHE A 13 6.28 10.82 12.44
CA PHE A 13 4.89 10.36 12.42
C PHE A 13 4.76 8.90 11.97
N LEU A 14 5.87 8.21 11.68
CA LEU A 14 5.88 6.79 11.31
C LEU A 14 5.59 5.95 12.57
N ILE A 15 4.50 5.20 12.54
CA ILE A 15 4.01 4.39 13.68
C ILE A 15 4.35 2.92 13.53
N LYS A 16 4.21 2.37 12.31
CA LYS A 16 4.46 0.94 12.02
C LYS A 16 5.19 0.75 10.71
N THR A 17 5.98 -0.31 10.67
CA THR A 17 6.62 -0.83 9.46
C THR A 17 6.59 -2.35 9.55
N VAL A 18 6.06 -2.98 8.51
CA VAL A 18 6.21 -4.40 8.19
C VAL A 18 7.10 -4.44 6.96
N ASN A 19 8.17 -5.21 7.02
CA ASN A 19 9.15 -5.25 5.94
C ASN A 19 9.78 -6.63 5.90
N ASP A 20 9.60 -7.34 4.79
CA ASP A 20 10.28 -8.59 4.51
C ASP A 20 11.00 -8.47 3.17
N GLN A 21 12.26 -8.89 3.16
CA GLN A 21 13.15 -8.86 2.02
C GLN A 21 13.59 -10.29 1.78
N GLY A 22 12.70 -11.08 1.21
CA GLY A 22 12.98 -12.45 0.80
C GLY A 22 14.01 -12.52 -0.34
N THR A 23 14.48 -13.73 -0.60
CA THR A 23 15.50 -13.98 -1.65
C THR A 23 14.98 -13.75 -3.06
N ASN A 24 13.68 -13.95 -3.28
CA ASN A 24 13.04 -13.90 -4.61
C ASN A 24 12.05 -12.74 -4.77
N GLY A 25 11.84 -11.97 -3.71
CA GLY A 25 10.78 -10.99 -3.63
C GLY A 25 10.64 -10.46 -2.21
N GLY A 26 9.72 -9.53 -2.03
CA GLY A 26 9.47 -8.98 -0.71
C GLY A 26 8.34 -7.99 -0.71
N HIS A 27 8.03 -7.53 0.49
CA HIS A 27 6.97 -6.57 0.71
C HIS A 27 7.37 -5.55 1.76
N ILE A 28 6.74 -4.38 1.67
CA ILE A 28 6.77 -3.41 2.74
C ILE A 28 5.38 -2.79 2.91
N ALA A 29 4.97 -2.67 4.16
CA ALA A 29 3.80 -1.92 4.57
C ALA A 29 4.22 -0.91 5.65
N MET A 30 3.88 0.35 5.48
CA MET A 30 4.26 1.42 6.41
C MET A 30 3.04 2.26 6.75
N TYR A 31 2.99 2.78 7.98
CA TYR A 31 1.85 3.56 8.47
C TYR A 31 2.31 4.79 9.23
N TRP A 32 1.72 5.93 8.88
CA TRP A 32 1.92 7.21 9.55
C TRP A 32 0.61 7.75 10.09
N LYS A 33 0.70 8.42 11.23
CA LYS A 33 -0.42 9.12 11.86
C LYS A 33 0.03 10.43 12.50
N THR A 34 -0.80 11.44 12.39
CA THR A 34 -0.69 12.71 13.10
C THR A 34 -2.04 13.16 13.60
N GLU A 35 -2.07 14.05 14.59
CA GLU A 35 -3.29 14.68 15.08
C GLU A 35 -3.70 15.91 14.24
N LYS A 36 -2.87 16.31 13.26
CA LYS A 36 -3.12 17.48 12.40
C LYS A 36 -3.80 17.07 11.09
N PRO A 37 -5.06 17.48 10.83
CA PRO A 37 -5.72 17.31 9.54
C PRO A 37 -4.96 18.01 8.41
N GLY A 38 -5.02 17.45 7.20
CA GLY A 38 -4.35 18.02 6.02
C GLY A 38 -2.83 17.86 6.01
N PHE A 39 -2.25 17.11 6.96
CA PHE A 39 -0.80 17.00 7.07
C PHE A 39 -0.18 16.10 5.99
N PHE A 40 -0.80 14.95 5.72
CA PHE A 40 -0.42 14.06 4.62
C PHE A 40 -1.15 14.47 3.35
N ASN A 41 -0.94 15.72 2.93
CA ASN A 41 -1.62 16.25 1.77
C ASN A 41 -1.33 15.40 0.53
N SER A 42 -2.38 14.94 -0.14
CA SER A 42 -2.23 13.94 -1.19
C SER A 42 -1.34 14.41 -2.34
N LYS A 43 -1.39 15.71 -2.70
CA LYS A 43 -0.54 16.27 -3.75
C LYS A 43 0.93 16.20 -3.39
N GLU A 44 1.28 16.49 -2.13
CA GLU A 44 2.66 16.41 -1.64
C GLU A 44 3.15 14.97 -1.55
N VAL A 45 2.30 14.05 -1.09
CA VAL A 45 2.64 12.62 -0.98
C VAL A 45 2.87 12.01 -2.36
N ILE A 46 1.99 12.29 -3.33
CA ILE A 46 2.18 11.87 -4.73
C ILE A 46 3.46 12.46 -5.31
N ALA A 47 3.69 13.78 -5.14
CA ALA A 47 4.89 14.43 -5.64
C ALA A 47 6.17 13.83 -5.03
N PHE A 48 6.12 13.43 -3.76
CA PHE A 48 7.22 12.73 -3.11
C PHE A 48 7.46 11.35 -3.73
N ALA A 49 6.40 10.56 -3.96
CA ALA A 49 6.52 9.26 -4.64
C ALA A 49 7.14 9.42 -6.04
N VAL A 50 6.62 10.37 -6.82
CA VAL A 50 7.07 10.65 -8.19
C VAL A 50 8.52 11.09 -8.25
N LYS A 51 8.92 11.97 -7.33
CA LYS A 51 10.32 12.41 -7.21
C LYS A 51 11.29 11.24 -6.94
N ASN A 52 10.80 10.15 -6.34
CA ASN A 52 11.60 8.96 -6.04
C ASN A 52 11.41 7.83 -7.07
N GLY A 53 10.88 8.14 -8.25
CA GLY A 53 10.83 7.22 -9.39
C GLY A 53 9.59 6.35 -9.47
N TRP A 54 8.58 6.57 -8.61
CA TRP A 54 7.27 5.96 -8.80
C TRP A 54 6.47 6.74 -9.85
N GLU A 55 5.63 6.10 -10.63
CA GLU A 55 4.78 6.77 -11.61
C GLU A 55 3.32 6.50 -11.26
N LEU A 56 2.54 7.57 -11.02
CA LEU A 56 1.12 7.46 -10.72
C LEU A 56 0.37 6.94 -11.95
N LYS A 57 -0.39 5.86 -11.78
CA LYS A 57 -1.24 5.29 -12.84
C LYS A 57 -2.71 5.61 -12.65
N ASP A 58 -3.21 5.45 -11.43
CA ASP A 58 -4.63 5.68 -11.15
C ASP A 58 -4.85 6.10 -9.70
N SER A 59 -6.10 6.48 -9.40
CA SER A 59 -6.56 6.75 -8.05
C SER A 59 -7.99 6.27 -7.84
N LEU A 60 -8.29 5.82 -6.63
CA LEU A 60 -9.60 5.29 -6.26
C LEU A 60 -10.05 5.86 -4.91
N ASP A 61 -11.31 6.24 -4.83
CA ASP A 61 -11.97 6.59 -3.57
C ASP A 61 -12.74 5.38 -3.02
N ILE A 62 -12.47 5.00 -1.77
CA ILE A 62 -13.10 3.88 -1.09
C ILE A 62 -13.88 4.40 0.13
N GLN A 63 -15.18 4.09 0.16
CA GLN A 63 -16.01 4.38 1.31
C GLN A 63 -15.78 3.38 2.44
N LEU A 64 -15.92 3.83 3.69
CA LEU A 64 -15.71 3.03 4.90
C LEU A 64 -16.53 1.72 4.90
N ASP A 65 -17.74 1.75 4.35
CA ASP A 65 -18.59 0.55 4.25
C ASP A 65 -17.98 -0.54 3.38
N ASN A 66 -17.27 -0.17 2.31
CA ASN A 66 -16.57 -1.13 1.45
C ASN A 66 -15.39 -1.79 2.18
N LEU A 67 -14.83 -1.14 3.20
CA LEU A 67 -13.71 -1.67 3.98
C LEU A 67 -14.10 -2.81 4.93
N LYS A 68 -15.41 -3.04 5.13
CA LYS A 68 -15.91 -4.15 5.97
C LYS A 68 -15.58 -5.51 5.36
N THR A 69 -15.50 -5.59 4.03
CA THR A 69 -15.16 -6.83 3.30
C THR A 69 -13.65 -7.03 3.18
N TRP A 70 -12.84 -6.02 3.49
CA TRP A 70 -11.38 -6.07 3.41
C TRP A 70 -10.78 -6.74 4.64
N ARG A 71 -11.01 -8.05 4.74
CA ARG A 71 -10.60 -8.85 5.89
C ARG A 71 -10.10 -10.22 5.45
N TYR A 72 -9.04 -10.68 6.10
CA TYR A 72 -8.51 -12.04 5.98
C TYR A 72 -8.37 -12.61 7.39
N ASN A 73 -8.87 -13.82 7.64
CA ASN A 73 -8.91 -14.43 8.98
C ASN A 73 -9.45 -13.49 10.08
N ASN A 74 -10.49 -12.69 9.76
CA ASN A 74 -11.10 -11.71 10.65
C ASN A 74 -10.17 -10.51 11.03
N VAL A 75 -9.06 -10.31 10.32
CA VAL A 75 -8.14 -9.18 10.49
C VAL A 75 -8.31 -8.20 9.33
N PRO A 76 -8.35 -6.86 9.56
CA PRO A 76 -8.38 -5.87 8.48
C PRO A 76 -7.11 -5.90 7.62
N ILE A 77 -7.28 -5.99 6.30
CA ILE A 77 -6.17 -6.06 5.34
C ILE A 77 -6.32 -5.01 4.24
N PHE A 78 -5.20 -4.68 3.59
CA PHE A 78 -5.17 -4.03 2.29
C PHE A 78 -5.03 -5.15 1.25
N PRO A 79 -5.98 -5.29 0.30
CA PRO A 79 -6.10 -6.48 -0.54
C PRO A 79 -5.11 -6.43 -1.72
N LEU A 80 -3.82 -6.53 -1.42
CA LEU A 80 -2.72 -6.64 -2.36
C LEU A 80 -2.12 -8.05 -2.28
N SER A 81 -1.93 -8.69 -3.43
CA SER A 81 -1.17 -9.94 -3.54
C SER A 81 -0.38 -10.00 -4.84
N TYR A 82 0.28 -11.12 -5.10
CA TYR A 82 1.02 -11.35 -6.35
C TYR A 82 0.12 -11.35 -7.60
N THR A 83 -1.19 -11.47 -7.43
CA THR A 83 -2.18 -11.32 -8.52
C THR A 83 -2.69 -9.88 -8.70
N GLY A 84 -2.05 -8.92 -8.02
CA GLY A 84 -2.40 -7.51 -8.02
C GLY A 84 -3.34 -7.10 -6.88
N PHE A 85 -3.71 -5.82 -6.89
CA PHE A 85 -4.70 -5.26 -5.98
C PHE A 85 -6.12 -5.58 -6.43
N SER A 86 -7.00 -5.92 -5.47
CA SER A 86 -8.42 -6.17 -5.75
C SER A 86 -9.32 -5.60 -4.66
N ILE A 87 -10.31 -4.79 -5.05
CA ILE A 87 -11.32 -4.28 -4.11
C ILE A 87 -12.21 -5.37 -3.50
N VAL A 88 -12.24 -6.57 -4.09
CA VAL A 88 -12.90 -7.76 -3.55
C VAL A 88 -11.80 -8.80 -3.26
N PRO A 89 -11.29 -8.89 -2.02
CA PRO A 89 -10.24 -9.84 -1.69
C PRO A 89 -10.69 -11.28 -1.92
N LYS A 90 -9.78 -12.11 -2.43
CA LYS A 90 -10.01 -13.55 -2.58
C LYS A 90 -9.93 -14.23 -1.21
N ILE A 91 -10.87 -15.13 -0.91
CA ILE A 91 -11.04 -15.69 0.45
C ILE A 91 -9.80 -16.45 0.98
N ARG A 92 -8.89 -16.91 0.11
CA ARG A 92 -7.80 -17.85 0.48
C ARG A 92 -6.40 -17.38 0.09
N ASP A 93 -6.21 -16.09 -0.16
CA ASP A 93 -4.89 -15.55 -0.49
C ASP A 93 -4.14 -15.20 0.81
N SER A 94 -3.18 -16.03 1.20
CA SER A 94 -2.39 -15.85 2.44
C SER A 94 -1.51 -14.61 2.40
N GLU A 95 -1.20 -14.08 1.22
CA GLU A 95 -0.36 -12.88 1.08
C GLU A 95 -1.00 -11.65 1.71
N TYR A 96 -2.32 -11.65 1.88
CA TYR A 96 -3.01 -10.55 2.58
C TYR A 96 -2.55 -10.38 4.03
N GLU A 97 -1.98 -11.41 4.67
CA GLU A 97 -1.40 -11.28 6.02
C GLU A 97 -0.23 -10.28 6.06
N ASN A 98 0.47 -10.09 4.93
CA ASN A 98 1.60 -9.19 4.79
C ASN A 98 1.19 -7.71 4.68
N PHE A 99 -0.09 -7.44 4.42
CA PHE A 99 -0.62 -6.10 4.13
C PHE A 99 -1.74 -5.72 5.11
N PRO A 100 -1.42 -5.43 6.39
CA PRO A 100 -2.42 -4.97 7.35
C PRO A 100 -3.01 -3.63 6.94
N ARG A 101 -4.33 -3.47 7.08
CA ARG A 101 -4.98 -2.15 6.91
C ARG A 101 -5.12 -1.46 8.25
N TRP A 102 -4.37 -0.38 8.44
CA TRP A 102 -4.40 0.42 9.67
C TRP A 102 -5.47 1.51 9.69
N ILE A 103 -5.82 2.07 8.52
CA ILE A 103 -6.74 3.20 8.42
C ILE A 103 -8.19 2.71 8.43
N HIS A 104 -9.01 3.22 9.34
CA HIS A 104 -10.44 2.91 9.48
C HIS A 104 -11.33 4.12 9.20
N ALA A 105 -11.21 4.66 7.99
CA ALA A 105 -11.99 5.81 7.50
C ALA A 105 -12.18 5.67 5.99
N ASN A 106 -12.91 6.60 5.37
CA ASN A 106 -12.90 6.73 3.91
C ASN A 106 -11.46 6.93 3.42
N LEU A 107 -11.10 6.23 2.35
CA LEU A 107 -9.75 6.20 1.81
C LEU A 107 -9.71 6.80 0.42
N LYS A 108 -8.58 7.41 0.11
CA LYS A 108 -8.11 7.63 -1.24
C LYS A 108 -6.86 6.79 -1.47
N ILE A 109 -6.89 5.99 -2.52
CA ILE A 109 -5.81 5.07 -2.89
C ILE A 109 -5.19 5.63 -4.16
N TYR A 110 -3.87 5.64 -4.20
CA TYR A 110 -3.07 6.04 -5.33
C TYR A 110 -2.22 4.86 -5.76
N GLU A 111 -2.36 4.47 -7.02
CA GLU A 111 -1.73 3.31 -7.60
C GLU A 111 -0.52 3.73 -8.42
N PHE A 112 0.61 3.07 -8.22
CA PHE A 112 1.87 3.42 -8.85
C PHE A 112 2.53 2.21 -9.49
N THR A 113 3.16 2.44 -10.65
CA THR A 113 4.25 1.59 -11.11
C THR A 113 5.55 2.04 -10.46
N THR A 114 6.36 1.08 -10.03
CA THR A 114 7.57 1.36 -9.22
C THR A 114 8.88 1.05 -9.95
N GLY A 115 8.78 0.54 -11.18
CA GLY A 115 9.91 -0.04 -11.93
C GLY A 115 10.28 -1.46 -11.49
N TRP A 116 9.61 -2.01 -10.47
CA TRP A 116 9.72 -3.39 -10.06
C TRP A 116 8.51 -4.18 -10.56
N LEU A 117 8.72 -5.46 -10.82
CA LEU A 117 7.65 -6.39 -11.18
C LEU A 117 7.29 -7.28 -10.00
N THR A 118 6.03 -7.69 -9.99
CA THR A 118 5.49 -8.71 -9.10
C THR A 118 5.06 -9.89 -9.97
N TYR A 119 5.38 -11.12 -9.59
CA TYR A 119 5.06 -12.32 -10.37
C TYR A 119 4.07 -13.20 -9.62
N ASP A 120 3.05 -13.70 -10.32
CA ASP A 120 2.12 -14.70 -9.76
C ASP A 120 2.83 -16.07 -9.66
N PRO A 121 2.99 -16.63 -8.44
CA PRO A 121 3.83 -17.80 -8.21
C PRO A 121 3.52 -18.99 -9.11
N GLY A 122 4.57 -19.55 -9.70
CA GLY A 122 4.44 -20.69 -10.63
C GLY A 122 3.81 -20.34 -12.00
N THR A 123 3.74 -19.06 -12.35
CA THR A 123 3.30 -18.60 -13.68
C THR A 123 4.27 -17.57 -14.26
N ASP A 124 4.12 -17.24 -15.55
CA ASP A 124 4.84 -16.13 -16.20
C ASP A 124 4.06 -14.80 -16.13
N ASN A 125 2.96 -14.74 -15.36
CA ASN A 125 2.17 -13.52 -15.25
C ASN A 125 2.86 -12.52 -14.33
N SER A 126 3.10 -11.32 -14.85
CA SER A 126 3.70 -10.21 -14.09
C SER A 126 2.77 -9.01 -13.97
N PHE A 127 2.86 -8.30 -12.86
CA PHE A 127 2.09 -7.09 -12.56
C PHE A 127 3.05 -5.92 -12.28
N GLU A 128 2.80 -4.79 -12.94
CA GLU A 128 3.60 -3.57 -12.80
C GLU A 128 3.03 -2.59 -11.74
N ILE A 129 1.72 -2.62 -11.53
CA ILE A 129 1.05 -1.81 -10.50
C ILE A 129 1.18 -2.54 -9.17
N ASN A 130 2.18 -2.15 -8.40
CA ASN A 130 2.54 -2.82 -7.16
C ASN A 130 2.90 -1.88 -6.03
N GLY A 131 2.97 -0.57 -6.27
CA GLY A 131 3.14 0.46 -5.25
C GLY A 131 1.84 1.19 -4.97
N PHE A 132 1.48 1.34 -3.70
CA PHE A 132 0.25 1.99 -3.28
C PHE A 132 0.52 3.00 -2.19
N VAL A 133 -0.10 4.17 -2.31
CA VAL A 133 -0.23 5.14 -1.22
C VAL A 133 -1.71 5.22 -0.88
N VAL A 134 -2.03 5.10 0.41
CA VAL A 134 -3.39 5.21 0.92
C VAL A 134 -3.44 6.36 1.91
N VAL A 135 -4.37 7.29 1.72
CA VAL A 135 -4.57 8.45 2.59
C VAL A 135 -6.03 8.47 3.01
N ASN A 136 -6.33 8.81 4.27
CA ASN A 136 -7.72 9.01 4.66
C ASN A 136 -8.25 10.37 4.19
N THR A 137 -9.56 10.56 4.22
CA THR A 137 -10.19 11.82 3.77
C THR A 137 -9.78 13.06 4.58
N GLU A 138 -9.37 12.89 5.83
CA GLU A 138 -8.86 14.00 6.67
C GLU A 138 -7.38 14.30 6.43
N GLU A 139 -6.68 13.47 5.65
CA GLU A 139 -5.25 13.57 5.37
C GLU A 139 -4.38 13.66 6.65
N ASN A 140 -4.78 12.99 7.73
CA ASN A 140 -4.01 12.87 8.98
C ASN A 140 -3.48 11.46 9.22
N GLU A 141 -3.88 10.49 8.40
CA GLU A 141 -3.36 9.14 8.35
C GLU A 141 -2.96 8.78 6.92
N MET A 142 -1.82 8.12 6.76
CA MET A 142 -1.44 7.51 5.49
C MET A 142 -0.74 6.18 5.67
N SER A 143 -0.85 5.31 4.67
CA SER A 143 -0.11 4.07 4.57
C SER A 143 0.55 3.95 3.21
N VAL A 144 1.65 3.21 3.15
CA VAL A 144 2.28 2.80 1.90
C VAL A 144 2.38 1.29 1.87
N TYR A 145 2.04 0.69 0.73
CA TYR A 145 2.19 -0.73 0.47
C TYR A 145 3.01 -0.92 -0.80
N HIS A 146 3.93 -1.87 -0.79
CA HIS A 146 4.68 -2.26 -1.98
C HIS A 146 5.01 -3.74 -1.92
N LEU A 147 4.84 -4.42 -3.05
CA LEU A 147 5.15 -5.82 -3.27
C LEU A 147 6.04 -5.93 -4.51
N TRP A 148 7.05 -6.80 -4.50
CA TRP A 148 7.89 -7.07 -5.66
C TRP A 148 8.39 -8.52 -5.64
N GLY A 149 8.80 -9.00 -6.81
CA GLY A 149 9.31 -10.37 -6.97
C GLY A 149 8.22 -11.43 -6.87
N GLU A 150 8.61 -12.62 -6.40
CA GLU A 150 7.78 -13.82 -6.16
C GLU A 150 7.91 -14.25 -4.68
#